data_AF-A0A0S1SKB9-F1
#
_entry.id   AF-A0A0S1SKB9-F1
#
_cell.length_a   1.000
_cell.length_b   1.000
_cell.length_c   1.000
_cell.angle_alpha   90.00
_cell.angle_beta   90.00
_cell.angle_gamma   90.00
#
_symmetry.space_group_name_H-M   'P 1'
#
loop_
_entity.id
_entity.type
_entity.pdbx_description
1 polymer ?
#
loop_
_entity_poly.entity_id
_entity_poly.type
_entity_poly.pdbx_seq_one_letter_code
_entity_poly.pdbx_strand_id
1 'polypeptide(L)'
;MILNAKVKAAIKGIVLFIISAVLFLLVFDSVINRIIPFIRLRLVEINWIKPKMPEAVLPKPIPDSDIRTLELLQGPYVPSSNPFSIDNYEKIPKIIYLGKFSQVNLDISGKVSSDSPVVVLFNFARETGFIKSSRISKNQIDISDTNRRGGLIAPNQEVMLKINLLGDEIASSGDYFEKTGKPTHIINFINNTGNADSASLIAVPVDLTGTYGGATISSLLLSYKCENNSDCFIYNCNGATYSCMLERFGKPAADQWLKNFQANYAN
;
A
#
# COMPACT_ATOMS: atom_id res chain seq x y z
N MET A 1 65.19 15.93 -55.04
CA MET A 1 63.76 15.87 -54.65
C MET A 1 63.68 15.97 -53.13
N ILE A 2 63.68 17.21 -52.59
CA ILE A 2 63.78 17.47 -51.15
C ILE A 2 62.35 17.61 -50.63
N LEU A 3 61.81 16.55 -50.01
CA LEU A 3 60.50 16.60 -49.37
C LEU A 3 60.56 17.63 -48.22
N ASN A 4 59.85 18.74 -48.40
CA ASN A 4 59.81 19.92 -47.54
C ASN A 4 59.56 19.50 -46.07
N ALA A 5 60.34 20.04 -45.12
CA ALA A 5 60.33 19.59 -43.72
C ALA A 5 58.93 19.64 -43.06
N LYS A 6 58.06 20.54 -43.54
CA LYS A 6 56.65 20.63 -43.14
C LYS A 6 55.81 19.40 -43.52
N VAL A 7 56.10 18.78 -44.68
CA VAL A 7 55.42 17.56 -45.15
C VAL A 7 55.82 16.36 -44.29
N LYS A 8 57.09 16.26 -43.89
CA LYS A 8 57.56 15.20 -42.97
C LYS A 8 56.92 15.31 -41.58
N ALA A 9 56.72 16.53 -41.08
CA ALA A 9 56.05 16.75 -39.80
C ALA A 9 54.56 16.40 -39.85
N ALA A 10 53.87 16.79 -40.93
CA ALA A 10 52.46 16.45 -41.14
C ALA A 10 52.23 14.93 -41.26
N ILE A 11 53.10 14.22 -41.99
CA ILE A 11 53.06 12.76 -42.11
C ILE A 11 53.27 12.09 -40.75
N LYS A 12 54.22 12.57 -39.93
CA LYS A 12 54.43 12.06 -38.57
C LYS A 12 53.20 12.23 -37.68
N GLY A 13 52.52 13.38 -37.75
CA GLY A 13 51.30 13.65 -36.98
C GLY A 13 50.15 12.72 -37.36
N ILE A 14 49.94 12.51 -38.67
CA ILE A 14 48.91 11.59 -39.17
C ILE A 14 49.19 10.14 -38.74
N VAL A 15 50.45 9.70 -38.84
CA VAL A 15 50.85 8.35 -38.42
C VAL A 15 50.61 8.14 -36.92
N LEU A 16 50.96 9.11 -36.07
CA LEU A 16 50.70 9.05 -34.62
C LEU A 16 49.21 9.00 -34.29
N PHE A 17 48.38 9.77 -35.00
CA PHE A 17 46.94 9.76 -34.82
C PHE A 17 46.32 8.40 -35.20
N ILE A 18 46.75 7.82 -36.32
CA ILE A 18 46.28 6.49 -36.76
C ILE A 18 46.70 5.42 -35.76
N ILE A 19 47.94 5.44 -35.27
CA ILE A 19 48.41 4.50 -34.25
C ILE A 19 47.57 4.62 -32.96
N SER A 20 47.27 5.84 -32.52
CA SER A 20 46.44 6.06 -31.33
C SER A 20 45.00 5.60 -31.52
N ALA A 21 44.40 5.82 -32.69
CA ALA A 21 43.05 5.36 -33.00
C ALA A 21 42.97 3.83 -33.07
N VAL A 22 43.98 3.18 -33.66
CA VAL A 22 44.07 1.72 -33.70
C VAL A 22 44.25 1.14 -32.30
N LEU A 23 45.09 1.75 -31.45
CA LEU A 23 45.23 1.33 -30.06
C LEU A 23 43.92 1.49 -29.27
N PHE A 24 43.20 2.60 -29.47
CA PHE A 24 41.92 2.83 -28.81
C PHE A 24 40.90 1.75 -29.21
N LEU A 25 40.80 1.43 -30.51
CA LEU A 25 39.91 0.37 -30.99
C LEU A 25 40.29 -1.00 -30.41
N LEU A 26 41.58 -1.37 -30.37
CA LEU A 26 42.03 -2.64 -29.80
C LEU A 26 41.75 -2.76 -28.29
N VAL A 27 41.91 -1.67 -27.54
CA VAL A 27 41.57 -1.63 -26.11
C VAL A 27 40.06 -1.66 -25.90
N PHE A 28 39.30 -0.91 -26.70
CA PHE A 28 37.84 -0.86 -26.62
C PHE A 28 37.21 -2.23 -26.92
N ASP A 29 37.72 -2.95 -27.93
CA ASP A 29 37.26 -4.29 -28.29
C ASP A 29 37.61 -5.32 -27.20
N SER A 30 38.78 -5.17 -26.55
CA SER A 30 39.17 -6.01 -25.41
C SER A 30 38.31 -5.78 -24.17
N VAL A 31 37.96 -4.52 -23.89
CA VAL A 31 37.12 -4.14 -22.74
C VAL A 31 35.67 -4.56 -22.97
N ILE A 32 35.12 -4.33 -24.17
CA ILE A 32 33.75 -4.73 -24.51
C ILE A 32 33.60 -6.25 -24.47
N ASN A 33 34.53 -7.02 -25.05
CA ASN A 33 34.43 -8.48 -25.01
C ASN A 33 34.65 -9.09 -23.60
N ARG A 34 35.30 -8.36 -22.68
CA ARG A 34 35.42 -8.76 -21.26
C ARG A 34 34.21 -8.36 -20.41
N ILE A 35 33.50 -7.28 -20.75
CA ILE A 35 32.33 -6.80 -19.98
C ILE A 35 31.01 -7.43 -20.48
N ILE A 36 30.92 -7.79 -21.76
CA ILE A 36 29.68 -8.32 -22.38
C ILE A 36 29.24 -9.74 -21.94
N PRO A 37 29.99 -10.61 -21.24
CA PRO A 37 29.35 -11.81 -20.69
C PRO A 37 28.46 -11.52 -19.47
N PHE A 38 28.51 -10.32 -18.88
CA PHE A 38 27.86 -10.05 -17.58
C PHE A 38 26.48 -9.39 -17.63
N ILE A 39 26.01 -8.97 -18.81
CA ILE A 39 24.64 -8.42 -18.97
C ILE A 39 23.90 -9.19 -20.06
N ARG A 40 23.77 -10.51 -19.87
CA ARG A 40 22.53 -11.16 -20.33
C ARG A 40 21.51 -10.96 -19.23
N LEU A 41 20.68 -9.93 -19.38
CA LEU A 41 19.36 -9.92 -18.77
C LEU A 41 18.67 -11.20 -19.24
N ARG A 42 18.70 -12.25 -18.40
CA ARG A 42 17.68 -13.28 -18.49
C ARG A 42 16.39 -12.53 -18.19
N LEU A 43 15.62 -12.24 -19.24
CA LEU A 43 14.17 -12.20 -19.12
C LEU A 43 13.81 -13.57 -18.59
N VAL A 44 13.78 -13.69 -17.26
CA VAL A 44 13.05 -14.75 -16.61
C VAL A 44 11.63 -14.50 -17.09
N GLU A 45 11.10 -15.38 -17.92
CA GLU A 45 9.65 -15.54 -18.01
C GLU A 45 9.18 -15.57 -16.58
N ILE A 46 8.53 -14.48 -16.15
CA ILE A 46 7.72 -14.51 -14.94
C ILE A 46 6.63 -15.49 -15.33
N ASN A 47 6.90 -16.77 -15.11
CA ASN A 47 5.86 -17.76 -15.03
C ASN A 47 4.99 -17.22 -13.93
N TRP A 48 3.85 -16.68 -14.32
CA TRP A 48 2.72 -16.52 -13.44
C TRP A 48 2.40 -17.93 -12.99
N ILE A 49 3.12 -18.39 -11.97
CA ILE A 49 2.66 -19.47 -11.12
C ILE A 49 1.35 -18.89 -10.63
N LYS A 50 0.24 -19.28 -11.26
CA LYS A 50 -1.06 -19.18 -10.61
C LYS A 50 -0.79 -19.81 -9.26
N PRO A 51 -0.75 -19.03 -8.15
CA PRO A 51 -0.60 -19.64 -6.87
C PRO A 51 -1.71 -20.68 -6.85
N LYS A 52 -1.33 -21.96 -6.67
CA LYS A 52 -2.31 -22.92 -6.20
C LYS A 52 -2.70 -22.29 -4.88
N MET A 53 -3.81 -21.55 -4.88
CA MET A 53 -4.42 -21.06 -3.65
C MET A 53 -4.32 -22.27 -2.73
N PRO A 54 -3.64 -22.18 -1.57
CA PRO A 54 -3.81 -23.23 -0.58
C PRO A 54 -5.31 -23.39 -0.52
N GLU A 55 -5.77 -24.60 -0.87
CA GLU A 55 -7.18 -24.93 -0.81
C GLU A 55 -7.55 -24.47 0.58
N ALA A 56 -8.28 -23.35 0.64
CA ALA A 56 -8.53 -22.73 1.91
C ALA A 56 -9.23 -23.85 2.65
N VAL A 57 -8.58 -24.36 3.68
CA VAL A 57 -9.32 -25.03 4.74
C VAL A 57 -10.15 -23.89 5.26
N LEU A 58 -11.29 -23.66 4.59
CA LEU A 58 -12.36 -22.82 5.05
C LEU A 58 -12.53 -23.31 6.46
N PRO A 59 -12.23 -22.48 7.47
CA PRO A 59 -12.54 -22.86 8.83
C PRO A 59 -13.99 -23.34 8.78
N LYS A 60 -14.23 -24.56 9.24
CA LYS A 60 -15.59 -25.11 9.36
C LYS A 60 -16.49 -23.97 9.82
N PRO A 61 -17.63 -23.70 9.15
CA PRO A 61 -18.48 -22.58 9.53
C PRO A 61 -18.75 -22.68 11.02
N ILE A 62 -18.14 -21.76 11.77
CA ILE A 62 -18.39 -21.60 13.19
C ILE A 62 -19.83 -21.07 13.24
N PRO A 63 -20.71 -21.60 14.10
CA PRO A 63 -22.13 -21.20 14.07
C PRO A 63 -22.24 -19.68 14.24
N ASP A 64 -22.83 -19.03 13.24
CA ASP A 64 -22.68 -17.61 12.99
C ASP A 64 -23.91 -16.82 13.46
N SER A 65 -24.25 -16.91 14.76
CA SER A 65 -25.40 -16.19 15.30
C SER A 65 -25.09 -14.75 15.74
N ASP A 66 -23.82 -14.40 15.91
CA ASP A 66 -23.42 -13.18 16.65
C ASP A 66 -22.49 -12.22 15.87
N ILE A 67 -22.06 -12.57 14.65
CA ILE A 67 -21.28 -11.64 13.81
C ILE A 67 -22.23 -10.59 13.23
N ARG A 68 -21.95 -9.32 13.55
CA ARG A 68 -22.67 -8.17 13.02
C ARG A 68 -21.90 -7.60 11.84
N THR A 69 -22.62 -7.16 10.81
CA THR A 69 -22.02 -6.57 9.60
C THR A 69 -22.53 -5.15 9.38
N LEU A 70 -21.67 -4.33 8.80
CA LEU A 70 -21.94 -2.93 8.48
C LEU A 70 -21.32 -2.60 7.12
N GLU A 71 -22.15 -2.27 6.15
CA GLU A 71 -21.69 -1.74 4.87
C GLU A 71 -21.38 -0.25 5.00
N LEU A 72 -20.14 0.12 4.65
CA LEU A 72 -19.64 1.48 4.87
C LEU A 72 -19.82 2.39 3.65
N LEU A 73 -19.97 1.81 2.46
CA LEU A 73 -20.15 2.56 1.22
C LEU A 73 -21.62 2.69 0.84
N GLN A 74 -21.97 3.83 0.24
CA GLN A 74 -23.27 4.03 -0.41
C GLN A 74 -23.25 3.61 -1.90
N GLY A 75 -22.07 3.31 -2.43
CA GLY A 75 -21.85 2.88 -3.80
C GLY A 75 -20.37 2.73 -4.14
N PRO A 76 -20.05 2.16 -5.31
CA PRO A 76 -18.67 2.02 -5.76
C PRO A 76 -18.01 3.39 -5.94
N TYR A 77 -16.71 3.48 -5.66
CA TYR A 77 -15.93 4.69 -5.90
C TYR A 77 -14.58 4.38 -6.56
N VAL A 78 -14.12 5.34 -7.35
CA VAL A 78 -12.74 5.42 -7.82
C VAL A 78 -12.09 6.56 -7.04
N PRO A 79 -10.97 6.33 -6.32
CA PRO A 79 -10.31 7.40 -5.61
C PRO A 79 -9.94 8.54 -6.57
N SER A 80 -10.20 9.77 -6.15
CA SER A 80 -9.77 10.96 -6.91
C SER A 80 -8.24 11.05 -7.01
N SER A 81 -7.76 11.98 -7.84
CA SER A 81 -6.33 12.33 -7.90
C SER A 81 -5.75 12.91 -6.60
N ASN A 82 -6.58 13.33 -5.65
CA ASN A 82 -6.16 13.66 -4.28
C ASN A 82 -7.23 13.19 -3.26
N PRO A 83 -7.18 11.92 -2.83
CA PRO A 83 -8.18 11.34 -1.94
C PRO A 83 -8.12 11.92 -0.51
N PHE A 84 -7.05 12.66 -0.18
CA PHE A 84 -6.84 13.30 1.12
C PHE A 84 -7.12 14.81 1.11
N SER A 85 -7.63 15.36 0.01
CA SER A 85 -8.15 16.74 0.00
C SER A 85 -9.35 16.87 0.94
N ILE A 86 -9.57 18.06 1.49
CA ILE A 86 -10.64 18.34 2.46
C ILE A 86 -12.00 17.90 1.91
N ASP A 87 -12.32 18.28 0.67
CA ASP A 87 -13.59 17.97 0.01
C ASP A 87 -13.85 16.46 -0.15
N ASN A 88 -12.80 15.67 -0.28
CA ASN A 88 -12.91 14.22 -0.37
C ASN A 88 -12.91 13.59 1.02
N TYR A 89 -12.12 14.12 1.94
CA TYR A 89 -12.00 13.61 3.31
C TYR A 89 -13.33 13.67 4.07
N GLU A 90 -14.16 14.68 3.81
CA GLU A 90 -15.50 14.77 4.39
C GLU A 90 -16.47 13.67 3.92
N LYS A 91 -16.24 13.12 2.73
CA LYS A 91 -17.08 12.07 2.11
C LYS A 91 -16.63 10.66 2.48
N ILE A 92 -15.49 10.52 3.15
CA ILE A 92 -14.94 9.25 3.59
C ILE A 92 -15.83 8.68 4.73
N PRO A 93 -16.13 7.38 4.72
CA PRO A 93 -16.82 6.74 5.83
C PRO A 93 -16.12 7.01 7.17
N LYS A 94 -16.89 7.42 8.17
CA LYS A 94 -16.41 7.60 9.54
C LYS A 94 -17.15 6.63 10.42
N ILE A 95 -16.42 5.75 11.08
CA ILE A 95 -17.02 4.84 12.04
C ILE A 95 -16.83 5.37 13.46
N ILE A 96 -17.81 5.12 14.30
CA ILE A 96 -17.71 5.24 15.75
C ILE A 96 -17.90 3.85 16.36
N TYR A 97 -17.15 3.55 17.41
CA TYR A 97 -17.21 2.26 18.06
C TYR A 97 -17.08 2.38 19.59
N LEU A 98 -17.70 1.44 20.29
CA LEU A 98 -17.69 1.34 21.75
C LEU A 98 -17.78 -0.13 22.17
N GLY A 99 -17.08 -0.49 23.25
CA GLY A 99 -17.10 -1.83 23.83
C GLY A 99 -15.88 -2.68 23.45
N LYS A 100 -15.87 -3.93 23.92
CA LYS A 100 -14.78 -4.88 23.67
C LYS A 100 -15.16 -5.88 22.59
N PHE A 101 -14.25 -6.07 21.65
CA PHE A 101 -14.44 -6.87 20.46
C PHE A 101 -13.56 -8.11 20.52
N SER A 102 -14.12 -9.28 20.19
CA SER A 102 -13.32 -10.48 19.93
C SER A 102 -12.84 -10.55 18.48
N GLN A 103 -13.53 -9.84 17.58
CA GLN A 103 -13.20 -9.75 16.16
C GLN A 103 -13.67 -8.42 15.58
N VAL A 104 -12.83 -7.77 14.77
CA VAL A 104 -13.24 -6.71 13.85
C VAL A 104 -12.47 -6.91 12.54
N ASN A 105 -13.17 -7.21 11.45
CA ASN A 105 -12.59 -7.38 10.13
C ASN A 105 -13.19 -6.37 9.15
N LEU A 106 -12.37 -5.91 8.21
CA LEU A 106 -12.81 -5.15 7.05
C LEU A 106 -12.52 -5.96 5.79
N ASP A 107 -13.57 -6.26 5.04
CA ASP A 107 -13.51 -6.84 3.72
C ASP A 107 -13.65 -5.72 2.67
N ILE A 108 -12.61 -5.57 1.83
CA ILE A 108 -12.52 -4.59 0.75
C ILE A 108 -12.68 -5.36 -0.56
N SER A 109 -13.68 -4.98 -1.36
CA SER A 109 -13.93 -5.56 -2.67
C SER A 109 -13.90 -4.51 -3.76
N GLY A 110 -13.49 -4.90 -4.97
CA GLY A 110 -13.38 -4.00 -6.10
C GLY A 110 -12.84 -4.68 -7.36
N LYS A 111 -12.48 -3.87 -8.36
CA LYS A 111 -11.93 -4.35 -9.64
C LYS A 111 -10.85 -3.42 -10.18
N VAL A 112 -9.73 -4.01 -10.59
CA VAL A 112 -8.66 -3.30 -11.29
C VAL A 112 -9.08 -3.01 -12.72
N SER A 113 -9.00 -1.75 -13.11
CA SER A 113 -9.31 -1.24 -14.45
C SER A 113 -8.08 -0.70 -15.18
N SER A 114 -6.93 -0.59 -14.52
CA SER A 114 -5.66 -0.21 -15.14
C SER A 114 -4.94 -1.39 -15.79
N ASP A 115 -4.08 -1.07 -16.77
CA ASP A 115 -3.14 -2.02 -17.37
C ASP A 115 -1.91 -2.28 -16.49
N SER A 116 -1.74 -1.51 -15.41
CA SER A 116 -0.67 -1.68 -14.42
C SER A 116 -1.22 -2.34 -13.15
N PRO A 117 -0.43 -3.19 -12.46
CA PRO A 117 -0.77 -3.68 -11.14
C PRO A 117 -0.97 -2.53 -10.13
N VAL A 118 -1.81 -2.78 -9.13
CA VAL A 118 -2.09 -1.83 -8.06
C VAL A 118 -1.77 -2.41 -6.69
N VAL A 119 -1.47 -1.53 -5.75
CA VAL A 119 -1.42 -1.79 -4.31
C VAL A 119 -2.49 -0.94 -3.62
N VAL A 120 -2.92 -1.33 -2.42
CA VAL A 120 -3.94 -0.57 -1.68
C VAL A 120 -3.29 0.18 -0.53
N LEU A 121 -3.31 1.50 -0.62
CA LEU A 121 -3.07 2.40 0.49
C LEU A 121 -4.31 2.42 1.38
N PHE A 122 -4.15 2.04 2.64
CA PHE A 122 -5.22 2.05 3.62
C PHE A 122 -4.93 3.13 4.65
N ASN A 123 -5.94 3.95 4.92
CA ASN A 123 -5.93 4.93 5.99
C ASN A 123 -7.11 4.60 6.92
N PHE A 124 -6.78 4.35 8.19
CA PHE A 124 -7.75 4.06 9.22
C PHE A 124 -7.34 4.75 10.51
N ALA A 125 -8.21 5.61 11.02
CA ALA A 125 -7.91 6.47 12.17
C ALA A 125 -6.62 7.27 11.95
N ARG A 126 -5.54 6.91 12.65
CA ARG A 126 -4.23 7.58 12.58
C ARG A 126 -3.18 6.79 11.82
N GLU A 127 -3.52 5.58 11.38
CA GLU A 127 -2.60 4.68 10.72
C GLU A 127 -2.80 4.74 9.22
N THR A 128 -1.69 4.95 8.49
CA THR A 128 -1.69 5.03 7.02
C THR A 128 -0.55 4.22 6.46
N GLY A 129 -0.86 3.31 5.54
CA GLY A 129 0.16 2.49 4.90
C GLY A 129 -0.38 1.63 3.78
N PHE A 130 0.53 1.12 2.96
CA PHE A 130 0.21 0.13 1.94
C PHE A 130 0.09 -1.24 2.61
N ILE A 131 -1.10 -1.84 2.56
CA ILE A 131 -1.38 -3.11 3.24
C ILE A 131 -0.73 -4.28 2.50
N LYS A 132 -0.22 -5.26 3.26
CA LYS A 132 0.47 -6.46 2.73
C LYS A 132 1.58 -6.13 1.75
N SER A 133 2.25 -4.99 1.95
CA SER A 133 3.29 -4.48 1.07
C SER A 133 4.63 -4.38 1.79
N SER A 134 5.69 -4.20 1.00
CA SER A 134 7.07 -4.07 1.45
C SER A 134 7.80 -3.02 0.62
N ARG A 135 8.82 -2.39 1.21
CA ARG A 135 9.57 -1.29 0.58
C ARG A 135 11.05 -1.63 0.40
N ILE A 136 11.59 -1.28 -0.77
CA ILE A 136 13.04 -1.27 -1.02
C ILE A 136 13.61 0.11 -0.68
N SER A 137 12.79 1.17 -0.81
CA SER A 137 13.16 2.53 -0.47
C SER A 137 11.96 3.36 -0.01
N LYS A 138 12.22 4.59 0.44
CA LYS A 138 11.18 5.59 0.77
C LYS A 138 10.16 5.79 -0.35
N ASN A 139 10.55 5.62 -1.60
CA ASN A 139 9.69 5.89 -2.77
C ASN A 139 9.40 4.65 -3.62
N GLN A 140 9.82 3.45 -3.18
CA GLN A 140 9.72 2.25 -4.01
C GLN A 140 9.23 1.04 -3.21
N ILE A 141 8.19 0.40 -3.74
CA ILE A 141 7.64 -0.87 -3.28
C ILE A 141 8.49 -2.03 -3.82
N ASP A 142 8.77 -3.02 -2.97
CA ASP A 142 9.27 -4.32 -3.40
C ASP A 142 8.12 -5.12 -4.04
N ILE A 143 8.09 -5.15 -5.37
CA ILE A 143 7.03 -5.82 -6.14
C ILE A 143 7.01 -7.32 -5.83
N SER A 144 8.19 -7.96 -5.70
CA SER A 144 8.30 -9.41 -5.49
C SER A 144 7.79 -9.81 -4.10
N ASP A 145 8.26 -9.12 -3.05
CA ASP A 145 7.80 -9.38 -1.69
C ASP A 145 6.32 -9.00 -1.48
N THR A 146 5.88 -7.89 -2.08
CA THR A 146 4.47 -7.45 -2.00
C THR A 146 3.54 -8.44 -2.70
N ASN A 147 3.93 -8.98 -3.87
CA ASN A 147 3.17 -10.01 -4.55
C ASN A 147 3.09 -11.30 -3.72
N ARG A 148 4.21 -11.73 -3.12
CA ARG A 148 4.25 -12.92 -2.25
C ARG A 148 3.32 -12.79 -1.03
N ARG A 149 3.14 -11.58 -0.51
CA ARG A 149 2.24 -11.26 0.61
C ARG A 149 0.77 -11.08 0.19
N GLY A 150 0.48 -11.11 -1.12
CA GLY A 150 -0.86 -10.88 -1.65
C GLY A 150 -1.30 -9.40 -1.61
N GLY A 151 -0.37 -8.45 -1.52
CA GLY A 151 -0.66 -7.02 -1.55
C GLY A 151 -0.67 -6.41 -2.95
N LEU A 152 -0.14 -7.12 -3.96
CA LEU A 152 -0.14 -6.70 -5.36
C LEU A 152 -1.33 -7.31 -6.10
N ILE A 153 -2.13 -6.49 -6.76
CA ILE A 153 -3.33 -6.91 -7.48
C ILE A 153 -3.10 -6.66 -8.97
N ALA A 154 -3.16 -7.72 -9.78
CA ALA A 154 -2.81 -7.63 -11.19
C ALA A 154 -3.91 -6.95 -12.03
N PRO A 155 -3.59 -6.47 -13.24
CA PRO A 155 -4.58 -5.95 -14.19
C PRO A 155 -5.75 -6.90 -14.40
N ASN A 156 -6.95 -6.35 -14.52
CA ASN A 156 -8.20 -7.10 -14.72
C ASN A 156 -8.56 -8.11 -13.61
N GLN A 157 -7.90 -8.05 -12.44
CA GLN A 157 -8.28 -8.87 -11.29
C GLN A 157 -9.21 -8.12 -10.33
N GLU A 158 -9.91 -8.89 -9.50
CA GLU A 158 -10.70 -8.35 -8.40
C GLU A 158 -9.77 -7.90 -7.27
N VAL A 159 -10.10 -6.74 -6.69
CA VAL A 159 -9.56 -6.34 -5.40
C VAL A 159 -10.32 -7.15 -4.36
N MET A 160 -9.62 -8.00 -3.61
CA MET A 160 -10.20 -8.77 -2.50
C MET A 160 -9.22 -8.75 -1.32
N LEU A 161 -9.42 -7.83 -0.40
CA LEU A 161 -8.57 -7.70 0.79
C LEU A 161 -9.39 -7.84 2.05
N LYS A 162 -8.97 -8.75 2.92
CA LYS A 162 -9.44 -8.84 4.30
C LYS A 162 -8.38 -8.30 5.24
N ILE A 163 -8.78 -7.36 6.10
CA ILE A 163 -7.94 -6.68 7.09
C ILE A 163 -8.53 -6.97 8.47
N ASN A 164 -7.73 -7.51 9.38
CA ASN A 164 -8.08 -7.63 10.79
C ASN A 164 -7.76 -6.32 11.49
N LEU A 165 -8.78 -5.58 11.92
CA LEU A 165 -8.59 -4.27 12.55
C LEU A 165 -8.17 -4.38 14.03
N LEU A 166 -8.33 -5.55 14.67
CA LEU A 166 -7.85 -5.79 16.05
C LEU A 166 -6.46 -6.43 16.11
N GLY A 167 -6.02 -7.07 15.02
CA GLY A 167 -4.81 -7.87 14.98
C GLY A 167 -3.68 -7.24 14.18
N ASP A 168 -2.53 -7.90 14.26
CA ASP A 168 -1.29 -7.47 13.63
C ASP A 168 -1.40 -7.53 12.10
N GLU A 169 -1.44 -6.36 11.46
CA GLU A 169 -1.46 -6.23 10.01
C GLU A 169 -0.11 -5.74 9.48
N ILE A 170 0.40 -6.43 8.46
CA ILE A 170 1.66 -6.04 7.82
C ILE A 170 1.37 -4.89 6.86
N ALA A 171 2.08 -3.77 7.04
CA ALA A 171 2.01 -2.64 6.14
C ALA A 171 3.38 -2.01 5.90
N SER A 172 3.44 -1.10 4.93
CA SER A 172 4.62 -0.27 4.68
C SER A 172 4.24 1.19 4.46
N SER A 173 5.06 2.11 4.96
CA SER A 173 4.95 3.54 4.70
C SER A 173 6.33 4.16 4.45
N GLY A 174 6.37 5.25 3.69
CA GLY A 174 7.62 5.97 3.39
C GLY A 174 8.28 6.50 4.66
N ASP A 175 7.49 7.11 5.54
CA ASP A 175 7.95 7.68 6.81
C ASP A 175 8.54 6.64 7.76
N TYR A 176 7.93 5.45 7.83
CA TYR A 176 8.47 4.38 8.67
C TYR A 176 9.79 3.84 8.11
N PHE A 177 9.89 3.66 6.80
CA PHE A 177 11.13 3.24 6.15
C PHE A 177 12.24 4.26 6.39
N GLU A 178 11.95 5.55 6.22
CA GLU A 178 12.92 6.63 6.44
C GLU A 178 13.42 6.68 7.88
N LYS A 179 12.54 6.49 8.86
CA LYS A 179 12.89 6.53 10.29
C LYS A 179 13.65 5.29 10.76
N THR A 180 13.37 4.11 10.21
CA THR A 180 13.83 2.83 10.78
C THR A 180 14.74 2.01 9.87
N GLY A 181 14.78 2.32 8.57
CA GLY A 181 15.42 1.50 7.54
C GLY A 181 14.74 0.15 7.28
N LYS A 182 13.59 -0.12 7.92
CA LYS A 182 12.89 -1.40 7.79
C LYS A 182 11.86 -1.37 6.67
N PRO A 183 11.71 -2.47 5.91
CA PRO A 183 10.81 -2.53 4.74
C PRO A 183 9.33 -2.55 5.11
N THR A 184 8.98 -3.00 6.32
CA THR A 184 7.61 -3.20 6.80
C THR A 184 7.48 -2.92 8.30
N HIS A 185 6.28 -2.61 8.74
CA HIS A 185 5.86 -2.64 10.14
C HIS A 185 4.58 -3.46 10.35
N ILE A 186 4.31 -3.73 11.62
CA ILE A 186 3.04 -4.29 12.08
C ILE A 186 2.19 -3.14 12.61
N ILE A 187 0.95 -3.05 12.14
CA ILE A 187 -0.04 -2.06 12.57
C ILE A 187 -1.17 -2.79 13.28
N ASN A 188 -1.63 -2.20 14.39
CA ASN A 188 -2.88 -2.53 15.05
C ASN A 188 -3.82 -1.33 14.95
N PHE A 189 -4.91 -1.48 14.21
CA PHE A 189 -5.77 -0.34 13.83
C PHE A 189 -6.72 0.10 14.95
N ILE A 190 -7.25 -0.86 15.71
CA ILE A 190 -8.17 -0.62 16.82
C ILE A 190 -7.53 -1.14 18.10
N ASN A 191 -7.40 -0.26 19.09
CA ASN A 191 -7.03 -0.66 20.44
C ASN A 191 -8.29 -1.11 21.21
N ASN A 192 -8.34 -2.38 21.60
CA ASN A 192 -9.51 -3.03 22.21
C ASN A 192 -9.72 -2.66 23.70
N THR A 193 -9.70 -1.37 24.02
CA THR A 193 -9.77 -0.87 25.40
C THR A 193 -11.16 -0.88 26.01
N GLY A 194 -12.21 -1.05 25.18
CA GLY A 194 -13.60 -0.89 25.60
C GLY A 194 -14.14 0.54 25.55
N ASN A 195 -13.27 1.53 25.32
CA ASN A 195 -13.65 2.95 25.30
C ASN A 195 -14.31 3.35 23.98
N ALA A 196 -15.08 4.45 24.01
CA ALA A 196 -15.62 5.05 22.80
C ALA A 196 -14.51 5.69 21.97
N ASP A 197 -14.49 5.41 20.67
CA ASP A 197 -13.54 6.02 19.74
C ASP A 197 -14.10 6.07 18.30
N SER A 198 -13.36 6.73 17.40
CA SER A 198 -13.77 6.97 16.01
C SER A 198 -12.62 6.80 15.03
N ALA A 199 -12.93 6.30 13.84
CA ALA A 199 -11.97 6.18 12.74
C ALA A 199 -12.59 6.65 11.42
N SER A 200 -11.90 7.53 10.70
CA SER A 200 -12.11 7.69 9.26
C SER A 200 -11.46 6.50 8.55
N LEU A 201 -12.09 6.00 7.49
CA LEU A 201 -11.61 4.81 6.78
C LEU A 201 -11.66 5.02 5.27
N ILE A 202 -10.51 4.93 4.61
CA ILE A 202 -10.42 4.94 3.14
C ILE A 202 -9.44 3.87 2.63
N ALA A 203 -9.82 3.25 1.51
CA ALA A 203 -8.98 2.33 0.75
C ALA A 203 -8.69 2.92 -0.63
N VAL A 204 -7.43 3.23 -0.90
CA VAL A 204 -7.00 3.91 -2.11
C VAL A 204 -6.09 2.99 -2.92
N PRO A 205 -6.59 2.40 -4.01
CA PRO A 205 -5.74 1.84 -5.05
C PRO A 205 -4.70 2.85 -5.54
N VAL A 206 -3.46 2.40 -5.66
CA VAL A 206 -2.33 3.17 -6.20
C VAL A 206 -1.56 2.27 -7.16
N ASP A 207 -1.26 2.77 -8.34
CA ASP A 207 -0.41 2.04 -9.27
C ASP A 207 1.07 2.07 -8.84
N LEU A 208 1.92 1.30 -9.53
CA LEU A 208 3.35 1.24 -9.23
C LEU A 208 4.13 2.52 -9.56
N THR A 209 3.51 3.50 -10.21
CA THR A 209 4.11 4.83 -10.46
C THR A 209 3.79 5.83 -9.35
N GLY A 210 2.90 5.46 -8.41
CA GLY A 210 2.43 6.33 -7.34
C GLY A 210 1.18 7.12 -7.70
N THR A 211 0.52 6.81 -8.81
CA THR A 211 -0.72 7.47 -9.23
C THR A 211 -1.91 6.84 -8.52
N TYR A 212 -2.74 7.67 -7.88
CA TYR A 212 -3.99 7.22 -7.27
C TYR A 212 -5.00 6.74 -8.31
N GLY A 213 -5.69 5.65 -8.02
CA GLY A 213 -6.69 5.04 -8.90
C GLY A 213 -6.22 3.71 -9.48
N GLY A 214 -6.62 3.42 -10.72
CA GLY A 214 -6.35 2.14 -11.39
C GLY A 214 -7.25 0.99 -10.93
N ALA A 215 -8.03 1.16 -9.86
CA ALA A 215 -9.10 0.25 -9.50
C ALA A 215 -10.31 0.99 -8.93
N THR A 216 -11.48 0.38 -9.10
CA THR A 216 -12.73 0.78 -8.44
C THR A 216 -12.92 -0.05 -7.19
N ILE A 217 -13.20 0.59 -6.05
CA ILE A 217 -13.64 -0.10 -4.84
C ILE A 217 -15.16 -0.16 -4.85
N SER A 218 -15.72 -1.36 -4.83
CA SER A 218 -17.17 -1.59 -4.89
C SER A 218 -17.81 -1.84 -3.54
N SER A 219 -17.06 -2.35 -2.56
CA SER A 219 -17.59 -2.61 -1.22
C SER A 219 -16.52 -2.43 -0.14
N LEU A 220 -16.96 -1.90 1.00
CA LEU A 220 -16.24 -1.89 2.27
C LEU A 220 -17.20 -2.46 3.30
N LEU A 221 -17.04 -3.74 3.61
CA LEU A 221 -17.90 -4.46 4.54
C LEU A 221 -17.14 -4.69 5.85
N LEU A 222 -17.60 -4.06 6.92
CA LEU A 222 -17.06 -4.26 8.25
C LEU A 222 -17.85 -5.36 8.94
N SER A 223 -17.17 -6.36 9.49
CA SER A 223 -17.77 -7.42 10.31
C SER A 223 -17.15 -7.44 11.70
N TYR A 224 -17.97 -7.56 12.74
CA TYR A 224 -17.47 -7.55 14.10
C TYR A 224 -18.23 -8.48 15.03
N LYS A 225 -17.56 -8.89 16.10
CA LYS A 225 -18.11 -9.73 17.17
C LYS A 225 -17.66 -9.21 18.53
N CYS A 226 -18.56 -9.19 19.49
CA CYS A 226 -18.24 -8.78 20.86
C CYS A 226 -17.48 -9.88 21.61
N GLU A 227 -16.75 -9.50 22.65
CA GLU A 227 -16.28 -10.47 23.64
C GLU A 227 -17.46 -11.09 24.40
N ASN A 228 -17.28 -12.30 24.92
CA ASN A 228 -18.31 -12.98 25.72
C ASN A 228 -18.69 -12.10 26.93
N ASN A 229 -20.00 -11.95 27.16
CA ASN A 229 -20.55 -11.10 28.23
C ASN A 229 -20.19 -9.61 28.13
N SER A 230 -19.86 -9.11 26.94
CA SER A 230 -19.67 -7.68 26.68
C SER A 230 -20.64 -7.19 25.62
N ASP A 231 -21.18 -6.00 25.82
CA ASP A 231 -21.82 -5.26 24.75
C ASP A 231 -20.78 -4.49 23.93
N CYS A 232 -20.90 -4.55 22.60
CA CYS A 232 -20.05 -3.81 21.68
C CYS A 232 -20.84 -3.36 20.45
N PHE A 233 -20.47 -2.21 19.91
CA PHE A 233 -21.21 -1.55 18.84
C PHE A 233 -20.28 -0.81 17.90
N ILE A 234 -20.58 -0.87 16.60
CA ILE A 234 -19.93 -0.08 15.57
C ILE A 234 -21.04 0.55 14.70
N TYR A 235 -20.95 1.84 14.46
CA TYR A 235 -21.89 2.58 13.61
C TYR A 235 -21.14 3.42 12.58
N ASN A 236 -21.72 3.54 11.38
CA ASN A 236 -21.28 4.53 10.39
C ASN A 236 -21.88 5.90 10.75
N CYS A 237 -21.06 6.94 10.73
CA CYS A 237 -21.39 8.30 11.12
C CYS A 237 -21.22 9.22 9.91
N ASN A 238 -22.35 9.70 9.37
CA ASN A 238 -22.37 10.63 8.24
C ASN A 238 -22.30 12.12 8.68
N GLY A 239 -22.15 12.39 9.97
CA GLY A 239 -22.19 13.73 10.56
C GLY A 239 -20.98 14.06 11.44
N ALA A 240 -21.13 15.05 12.31
CA ALA A 240 -20.11 15.38 13.30
C ALA A 240 -19.95 14.23 14.31
N THR A 241 -18.71 13.76 14.51
CA THR A 241 -18.40 12.60 15.37
C THR A 241 -18.99 12.71 16.77
N TYR A 242 -18.87 13.87 17.42
CA TYR A 242 -19.41 14.09 18.77
C TYR A 242 -20.93 13.90 18.81
N SER A 243 -21.66 14.47 17.85
CA SER A 243 -23.11 14.34 17.75
C SER A 243 -23.53 12.88 17.51
N CYS A 244 -22.85 12.17 16.62
CA CYS A 244 -23.09 10.75 16.40
C CYS A 244 -22.85 9.92 17.67
N MET A 245 -21.78 10.18 18.41
CA MET A 245 -21.50 9.48 19.66
C MET A 245 -22.55 9.76 20.73
N LEU A 246 -22.97 11.02 20.87
CA LEU A 246 -24.01 11.40 21.80
C LEU A 246 -25.33 10.67 21.50
N GLU A 247 -25.72 10.60 20.22
CA GLU A 247 -26.94 9.91 19.78
C GLU A 247 -26.86 8.38 19.96
N ARG A 248 -25.73 7.77 19.60
CA ARG A 248 -25.59 6.30 19.55
C ARG A 248 -25.16 5.67 20.87
N PHE A 249 -24.35 6.37 21.65
CA PHE A 249 -23.70 5.85 22.87
C PHE A 249 -24.01 6.68 24.12
N GLY A 250 -24.58 7.87 23.98
CA GLY A 250 -24.90 8.77 25.09
C GLY A 250 -23.75 9.69 25.52
N LYS A 251 -24.08 10.65 26.39
CA LYS A 251 -23.17 11.70 26.85
C LYS A 251 -21.86 11.19 27.47
N PRO A 252 -21.87 10.15 28.35
CA PRO A 252 -20.63 9.66 28.95
C PRO A 252 -19.58 9.21 27.93
N ALA A 253 -20.01 8.49 26.89
CA ALA A 253 -19.14 8.00 25.82
C ALA A 253 -18.62 9.16 24.95
N ALA A 254 -19.49 10.11 24.58
CA ALA A 254 -19.12 11.28 23.79
C ALA A 254 -18.07 12.15 24.52
N ASP A 255 -18.27 12.40 25.83
CA ASP A 255 -17.33 13.18 26.64
C ASP A 255 -15.99 12.45 26.83
N GLN A 256 -16.03 11.12 27.02
CA GLN A 256 -14.82 10.31 27.12
C GLN A 256 -13.99 10.39 25.82
N TRP A 257 -14.63 10.21 24.67
CA TRP A 257 -13.97 10.36 23.38
C TRP A 257 -13.38 11.77 23.21
N LEU A 258 -14.15 12.82 23.52
CA LEU A 258 -13.69 14.20 23.36
C LEU A 258 -12.44 14.47 24.22
N LYS A 259 -12.42 13.98 25.46
CA LYS A 259 -11.26 14.09 26.36
C LYS A 259 -10.04 13.38 25.77
N ASN A 260 -10.22 12.15 25.28
CA ASN A 260 -9.15 11.38 24.65
C ASN A 260 -8.65 12.04 23.37
N PHE A 261 -9.55 12.55 22.54
CA PHE A 261 -9.23 13.30 21.34
C PHE A 261 -8.36 14.51 21.69
N GLN A 262 -8.81 15.38 22.59
CA GLN A 262 -8.06 16.57 23.02
C GLN A 262 -6.66 16.23 23.57
N ALA A 263 -6.55 15.19 24.41
CA ALA A 263 -5.26 14.77 24.96
C ALA A 263 -4.25 14.34 23.89
N ASN A 264 -4.71 13.84 22.75
CA ASN A 264 -3.87 13.41 21.65
C ASN A 264 -3.43 14.53 20.71
N TYR A 265 -4.14 15.67 20.68
CA TYR A 265 -3.80 16.84 19.84
C TYR A 265 -3.18 17.99 20.64
N ALA A 266 -3.06 17.84 21.96
CA ALA A 266 -2.38 18.80 22.83
C ALA A 266 -0.85 18.57 22.90
N ASN A 267 -0.33 17.52 22.26
CA ASN A 267 1.09 17.16 22.14
C ASN A 267 1.53 17.20 20.67
#